data_AF-E1QSK8-F1
#
_entry.id   AF-E1QSK8-F1
#
_cell.length_a   1.000
_cell.length_b   1.000
_cell.length_c   1.000
_cell.angle_alpha   90.00
_cell.angle_beta   90.00
_cell.angle_gamma   90.00
#
_symmetry.space_group_name_H-M   'P 1'
#
loop_
_entity.id
_entity.type
_entity.pdbx_description
1 polymer ?
#
loop_
_entity_poly.entity_id
_entity_poly.type
_entity_poly.pdbx_seq_one_letter_code
_entity_poly.pdbx_strand_id
1 'polypeptide(L)'
;MSIQGISCPRCGSRRIAIVVSESLTFKCLDCGYTWSPNLPAQGLVHTKAGDIHWTEIKKIMEDAVNYVISLLNEGVVNCNDIINKVQEKYGSYLSSREVLRSIINGAKRYLEDIRYRDVNKYSALSVELNKCRELMSRGG
;
A
#
# COMPACT_ATOMS: atom_id res chain seq x y z
N MET A 1 21.52 8.79 13.64
CA MET A 1 20.89 10.10 13.33
C MET A 1 19.74 10.32 14.30
N SER A 2 19.86 11.29 15.21
CA SER A 2 18.79 11.67 16.14
C SER A 2 17.64 12.32 15.37
N ILE A 3 16.40 11.89 15.61
CA ILE A 3 15.20 12.52 15.04
C ILE A 3 15.15 13.97 15.53
N GLN A 4 15.60 14.92 14.70
CA GLN A 4 15.48 16.34 14.96
C GLN A 4 13.99 16.70 14.91
N GLY A 5 13.41 17.13 16.03
CA GLY A 5 12.00 17.56 16.09
C GLY A 5 11.24 17.26 17.40
N ILE A 6 11.77 16.39 18.28
CA ILE A 6 11.12 15.97 19.54
C ILE A 6 11.79 16.61 20.77
N SER A 7 12.35 17.81 20.61
CA SER A 7 12.85 18.63 21.72
C SER A 7 12.21 20.01 21.63
N CYS A 8 11.81 20.55 22.78
CA CYS A 8 11.23 21.87 22.86
C CYS A 8 12.20 22.91 22.31
N PRO A 9 11.83 23.68 21.28
CA PRO A 9 12.72 24.69 20.70
C PRO A 9 12.99 25.85 21.67
N ARG A 10 12.17 26.00 22.72
CA ARG A 10 12.31 27.09 23.70
C ARG A 10 13.26 26.77 24.85
N CYS A 11 13.28 25.53 25.35
CA CYS A 11 14.08 25.16 26.53
C CYS A 11 14.90 23.88 26.37
N GLY A 12 14.90 23.25 25.19
CA GLY A 12 15.63 22.02 24.90
C GLY A 12 15.06 20.75 25.55
N SER A 13 14.01 20.86 26.37
CA SER A 13 13.39 19.72 27.06
C SER A 13 12.80 18.70 26.09
N ARG A 14 12.93 17.41 26.42
CA ARG A 14 12.29 16.28 25.70
C ARG A 14 10.98 15.82 26.36
N ARG A 15 10.53 16.47 27.43
CA ARG A 15 9.25 16.17 28.09
C ARG A 15 8.12 16.86 27.33
N ILE A 16 7.43 16.10 26.48
CA ILE A 16 6.48 16.62 25.50
C ILE A 16 5.15 15.84 25.58
N ALA A 17 4.04 16.54 25.44
CA ALA A 17 2.70 15.98 25.25
C ALA A 17 2.13 16.38 23.88
N ILE A 18 1.28 15.53 23.30
CA ILE A 18 0.55 15.81 22.06
C ILE A 18 -0.78 16.47 22.42
N VAL A 19 -1.11 17.60 21.80
CA VAL A 19 -2.27 18.43 22.16
C VAL A 19 -3.38 18.45 21.11
N VAL A 20 -3.07 18.18 19.84
CA VAL A 20 -4.03 18.17 18.71
C VAL A 20 -3.67 17.04 17.75
N SER A 21 -4.66 16.32 17.22
CA SER A 21 -4.48 15.15 16.34
C SER A 21 -4.53 15.45 14.85
N GLU A 22 -5.23 16.51 14.42
CA GLU A 22 -5.38 16.85 12.98
C GLU A 22 -4.14 17.55 12.41
N SER A 23 -3.48 18.37 13.22
CA SER A 23 -2.12 18.84 12.98
C SER A 23 -1.29 18.46 14.20
N LEU A 24 -0.17 17.76 13.99
CA LEU A 24 0.66 17.25 15.08
C LEU A 24 1.21 18.45 15.87
N THR A 25 0.57 18.81 16.98
CA THR A 25 1.02 19.89 17.86
C THR A 25 1.55 19.30 19.16
N PHE A 26 2.73 19.75 19.54
CA PHE A 26 3.43 19.38 20.75
C PHE A 26 3.32 20.49 21.80
N LYS A 27 3.28 20.10 23.08
CA LYS A 27 3.38 20.98 24.25
C LYS A 27 4.53 20.51 25.13
N CYS A 28 5.44 21.42 25.49
CA CYS A 28 6.47 21.12 26.47
C CYS A 28 5.85 21.10 27.87
N LEU A 29 6.12 20.03 28.61
CA LEU A 29 5.64 19.86 29.98
C LEU A 29 6.44 20.71 30.99
N ASP A 30 7.65 21.15 30.64
CA ASP A 30 8.51 21.93 31.55
C ASP A 30 8.32 23.44 31.39
N CYS A 31 8.15 23.96 30.17
CA CYS A 31 8.01 25.41 29.92
C CYS A 31 6.64 25.81 29.34
N GLY A 32 5.74 24.84 29.13
CA GLY A 32 4.39 25.08 28.61
C GLY A 32 4.31 25.48 27.13
N TYR A 33 5.46 25.70 26.46
CA TYR A 33 5.50 26.15 25.07
C TYR A 33 4.92 25.11 24.12
N THR A 34 4.08 25.56 23.19
CA THR A 34 3.47 24.72 22.16
C THR A 34 4.06 25.01 20.79
N TRP A 35 4.34 23.99 20.01
CA TRP A 35 4.81 24.12 18.63
C TRP A 35 4.30 22.96 17.78
N SER A 36 4.12 23.22 16.49
CA SER A 36 3.94 22.17 15.50
C SER A 36 5.30 21.95 14.83
N PRO A 37 5.96 20.80 15.05
CA PRO A 37 7.23 20.55 14.38
C PRO A 37 6.99 20.48 12.88
N ASN A 38 7.88 21.09 12.09
CA ASN A 38 7.94 20.81 10.66
C ASN A 38 8.66 19.46 10.48
N LEU A 39 8.00 18.38 10.88
CA LEU A 39 8.47 17.05 10.54
C LEU A 39 8.21 16.87 9.03
N PRO A 40 9.17 16.34 8.25
CA PRO A 40 8.83 15.83 6.92
C PRO A 40 7.66 14.88 7.14
N ALA A 41 6.55 15.10 6.42
CA ALA A 41 5.27 14.44 6.67
C ALA A 41 5.51 12.93 6.80
N GLN A 42 5.61 12.46 8.04
CA GLN A 42 6.09 11.11 8.28
C GLN A 42 5.00 10.19 7.78
N GLY A 43 5.31 9.45 6.73
CA GLY A 43 4.36 8.54 6.12
C GLY A 43 3.66 9.04 4.86
N LEU A 44 4.03 10.17 4.25
CA LEU A 44 3.60 10.42 2.87
C LEU A 44 4.48 9.63 1.88
N VAL A 45 3.83 9.08 0.85
CA VAL A 45 4.42 8.36 -0.28
C VAL A 45 4.12 9.16 -1.54
N HIS A 46 5.15 9.45 -2.32
CA HIS A 46 5.00 10.19 -3.58
C HIS A 46 4.49 9.24 -4.68
N THR A 47 3.35 9.58 -5.28
CA THR A 47 2.72 8.81 -6.36
C THR A 47 2.45 9.73 -7.57
N LYS A 48 2.00 9.16 -8.70
CA LYS A 48 1.59 9.97 -9.86
C LYS A 48 0.33 10.78 -9.58
N ALA A 49 -0.49 10.36 -8.61
CA ALA A 49 -1.66 11.10 -8.15
C ALA A 49 -1.33 12.20 -7.13
N GLY A 50 -0.06 12.31 -6.69
CA GLY A 50 0.39 13.24 -5.65
C GLY A 50 0.94 12.53 -4.41
N ASP A 51 1.17 13.31 -3.35
CA ASP A 51 1.63 12.81 -2.06
C ASP A 51 0.46 12.24 -1.26
N ILE A 52 0.55 10.95 -0.91
CA ILE A 52 -0.54 10.19 -0.28
C ILE A 52 -0.03 9.52 0.99
N HIS A 53 -0.86 9.46 2.03
CA HIS A 53 -0.45 8.81 3.28
C HIS A 53 -0.32 7.28 3.12
N TRP A 54 0.71 6.69 3.73
CA TRP A 54 1.06 5.26 3.60
C TRP A 54 -0.08 4.32 4.01
N THR A 55 -0.95 4.74 4.94
CA THR A 55 -2.14 3.97 5.33
C THR A 55 -3.14 3.88 4.19
N GLU A 56 -3.28 4.95 3.42
CA GLU A 56 -4.14 4.97 2.24
C GLU A 56 -3.55 4.07 1.15
N ILE A 57 -2.22 4.12 0.93
CA ILE A 57 -1.55 3.19 0.02
C ILE A 57 -1.79 1.73 0.43
N LYS A 58 -1.71 1.38 1.72
CA LYS A 58 -2.03 0.02 2.19
C LYS A 58 -3.47 -0.37 1.88
N LYS A 59 -4.42 0.52 2.12
CA LYS A 59 -5.83 0.29 1.78
C LYS A 59 -6.01 0.10 0.27
N ILE A 60 -5.38 0.93 -0.56
CA ILE A 60 -5.40 0.81 -2.02
C ILE A 60 -4.83 -0.55 -2.47
N MET A 61 -3.77 -1.04 -1.83
CA MET A 61 -3.23 -2.38 -2.11
C MET A 61 -4.23 -3.48 -1.76
N GLU A 62 -4.92 -3.38 -0.62
CA GLU A 62 -5.97 -4.32 -0.23
C GLU A 62 -7.17 -4.27 -1.20
N ASP A 63 -7.59 -3.08 -1.62
CA ASP A 63 -8.64 -2.89 -2.61
C ASP A 63 -8.25 -3.48 -3.97
N ALA A 64 -6.98 -3.32 -4.38
CA ALA A 64 -6.46 -3.93 -5.60
C ALA A 64 -6.46 -5.46 -5.53
N VAL A 65 -6.11 -6.04 -4.38
CA VAL A 65 -6.20 -7.50 -4.16
C VAL A 65 -7.65 -7.99 -4.27
N ASN A 66 -8.59 -7.28 -3.66
CA ASN A 66 -10.01 -7.63 -3.73
C ASN A 66 -10.57 -7.48 -5.15
N TYR A 67 -10.12 -6.45 -5.88
CA TYR A 67 -10.48 -6.26 -7.28
C TYR A 67 -9.95 -7.39 -8.19
N VAL A 68 -8.74 -7.90 -7.94
CA VAL A 68 -8.23 -9.08 -8.65
C VAL A 68 -9.13 -10.29 -8.41
N ILE A 69 -9.59 -10.50 -7.18
CA ILE A 69 -10.51 -11.59 -6.83
C ILE A 69 -11.85 -11.42 -7.57
N SER A 70 -12.38 -10.21 -7.70
CA SER A 70 -13.63 -9.97 -8.45
C SER A 70 -13.45 -10.28 -9.94
N LEU A 71 -12.34 -9.86 -10.56
CA LEU A 71 -12.02 -10.18 -11.95
C LEU A 71 -11.95 -11.69 -12.21
N LEU A 72 -11.34 -12.44 -11.30
CA LEU A 72 -11.23 -13.90 -11.39
C LEU A 72 -12.59 -14.61 -11.24
N ASN A 73 -13.47 -14.05 -10.40
CA ASN A 73 -14.86 -14.50 -10.27
C ASN A 73 -15.67 -14.23 -11.56
N GLU A 74 -15.43 -13.09 -12.21
CA GLU A 74 -16.03 -12.73 -13.50
C GLU A 74 -15.45 -13.53 -14.69
N GLY A 75 -14.44 -14.36 -14.46
CA GLY A 75 -13.85 -15.24 -15.48
C GLY A 75 -12.67 -14.64 -16.24
N VAL A 76 -12.17 -13.47 -15.84
CA VAL A 76 -10.96 -12.87 -16.40
C VAL A 76 -9.73 -13.59 -15.82
N VAL A 77 -9.17 -14.53 -16.57
CA VAL A 77 -8.03 -15.37 -16.12
C VAL A 77 -6.70 -15.06 -16.82
N ASN A 78 -6.73 -14.29 -17.91
CA ASN A 78 -5.52 -13.94 -18.65
C ASN A 78 -4.66 -12.93 -17.86
N CYS A 79 -3.38 -13.27 -17.67
CA CYS A 79 -2.47 -12.43 -16.88
C CYS A 79 -2.38 -10.98 -17.39
N ASN A 80 -2.27 -10.76 -18.70
CA ASN A 80 -2.14 -9.42 -19.29
C ASN A 80 -3.42 -8.60 -19.10
N ASP A 81 -4.59 -9.24 -19.24
CA ASP A 81 -5.87 -8.55 -19.05
C ASP A 81 -6.05 -8.12 -17.60
N ILE A 82 -5.68 -8.97 -16.64
CA ILE A 82 -5.70 -8.62 -15.22
C ILE A 82 -4.73 -7.47 -14.95
N ILE A 83 -3.51 -7.52 -15.48
CA ILE A 83 -2.52 -6.45 -15.33
C ILE A 83 -3.08 -5.13 -15.87
N ASN A 84 -3.61 -5.12 -17.09
CA ASN A 84 -4.14 -3.91 -17.72
C ASN A 84 -5.27 -3.30 -16.89
N LYS A 85 -6.23 -4.12 -16.44
CA LYS A 85 -7.37 -3.64 -15.63
C LYS A 85 -6.94 -3.10 -14.28
N VAL A 86 -6.01 -3.76 -13.59
CA VAL A 86 -5.52 -3.28 -12.28
C VAL A 86 -4.66 -2.04 -12.45
N GLN A 87 -3.83 -1.98 -13.49
CA GLN A 87 -2.98 -0.83 -13.81
C GLN A 87 -3.81 0.39 -14.23
N GLU A 88 -4.88 0.21 -14.99
CA GLU A 88 -5.81 1.27 -15.38
C GLU A 88 -6.46 1.90 -14.15
N LYS A 89 -6.89 1.07 -13.18
CA LYS A 89 -7.60 1.54 -11.99
C LYS A 89 -6.69 2.09 -10.90
N TYR A 90 -5.51 1.50 -10.69
CA TYR A 90 -4.65 1.80 -9.55
C TYR A 90 -3.25 2.32 -9.91
N GLY A 91 -2.90 2.38 -11.19
CA GLY A 91 -1.54 2.72 -11.65
C GLY A 91 -1.10 4.17 -11.44
N SER A 92 -2.01 5.06 -11.06
CA SER A 92 -1.68 6.42 -10.59
C SER A 92 -1.19 6.42 -9.13
N TYR A 93 -1.60 5.42 -8.35
CA TYR A 93 -1.31 5.29 -6.92
C TYR A 93 -0.21 4.27 -6.63
N LEU A 94 -0.17 3.18 -7.40
CA LEU A 94 0.73 2.05 -7.20
C LEU A 94 1.79 1.99 -8.31
N SER A 95 3.02 1.65 -7.93
CA SER A 95 4.07 1.27 -8.88
C SER A 95 3.70 -0.05 -9.59
N SER A 96 4.30 -0.31 -10.76
CA SER A 96 4.08 -1.57 -11.48
C SER A 96 4.43 -2.81 -10.63
N ARG A 97 5.42 -2.70 -9.75
CA ARG A 97 5.79 -3.75 -8.81
C ARG A 97 4.70 -4.00 -7.76
N GLU A 98 4.08 -2.95 -7.24
CA GLU A 98 2.96 -3.06 -6.29
C GLU A 98 1.70 -3.61 -6.96
N VAL A 99 1.41 -3.18 -8.19
CA VAL A 99 0.32 -3.75 -9.00
C VAL A 99 0.49 -5.25 -9.17
N LEU A 100 1.65 -5.69 -9.66
CA LEU A 100 1.95 -7.12 -9.85
C LEU A 100 1.90 -7.90 -8.53
N ARG A 101 2.36 -7.31 -7.42
CA ARG A 101 2.27 -7.93 -6.10
C ARG A 101 0.82 -8.14 -5.66
N SER A 102 -0.05 -7.14 -5.87
CA SER A 102 -1.48 -7.23 -5.58
C SER A 102 -2.16 -8.31 -6.42
N ILE A 103 -1.79 -8.44 -7.70
CA ILE A 103 -2.26 -9.50 -8.60
C ILE A 103 -1.88 -10.88 -8.07
N ILE A 104 -0.61 -11.10 -7.75
CA ILE A 104 -0.14 -12.40 -7.23
C ILE A 104 -0.85 -12.74 -5.92
N ASN A 105 -1.03 -11.77 -5.02
CA ASN A 105 -1.68 -12.00 -3.74
C ASN A 105 -3.18 -12.30 -3.89
N GLY A 106 -3.90 -11.55 -4.73
CA GLY A 106 -5.32 -11.79 -5.01
C GLY A 106 -5.56 -13.14 -5.66
N ALA A 107 -4.76 -13.47 -6.67
CA ALA A 107 -4.90 -14.75 -7.35
C ALA A 107 -4.48 -15.95 -6.48
N LYS A 108 -3.50 -15.81 -5.57
CA LYS A 108 -3.20 -16.83 -4.55
C LYS A 108 -4.39 -17.08 -3.63
N ARG A 109 -4.99 -16.02 -3.07
CA ARG A 109 -6.19 -16.13 -2.22
C ARG A 109 -7.34 -16.80 -2.95
N TYR A 110 -7.57 -16.40 -4.20
CA TYR A 110 -8.60 -17.02 -5.03
C TYR A 110 -8.35 -18.50 -5.28
N LEU A 111 -7.11 -18.89 -5.60
CA LEU A 111 -6.73 -20.29 -5.81
C LEU A 111 -6.97 -21.14 -4.55
N GLU A 112 -6.73 -20.61 -3.35
CA GLU A 112 -7.03 -21.30 -2.09
C GLU A 112 -8.54 -21.59 -1.96
N ASP A 113 -9.40 -20.63 -2.32
CA ASP A 113 -10.86 -20.77 -2.26
C ASP A 113 -11.40 -21.81 -3.25
N ILE A 114 -10.83 -21.89 -4.46
CA ILE A 114 -11.32 -22.79 -5.52
C ILE A 114 -10.63 -24.16 -5.56
N ARG A 115 -9.53 -24.35 -4.81
CA ARG A 115 -8.67 -25.55 -4.88
C ARG A 115 -9.42 -26.88 -4.86
N TYR A 116 -10.45 -26.98 -4.03
CA TYR A 116 -11.24 -28.20 -3.85
C TYR A 116 -12.62 -28.14 -4.51
N ARG A 117 -13.00 -26.97 -5.07
CA ARG A 117 -14.31 -26.75 -5.70
C ARG A 117 -14.25 -26.95 -7.22
N ASP A 118 -13.16 -26.52 -7.85
CA ASP A 118 -13.00 -26.59 -9.31
C ASP A 118 -11.52 -26.82 -9.68
N VAL A 119 -11.15 -28.10 -9.77
CA VAL A 119 -9.77 -28.53 -10.03
C VAL A 119 -9.28 -28.11 -11.42
N ASN A 120 -10.19 -28.07 -12.41
CA ASN A 120 -9.85 -27.67 -13.78
C ASN A 120 -9.55 -26.18 -13.84
N LYS A 121 -10.40 -25.35 -13.22
CA LYS A 121 -10.17 -23.90 -13.12
C LYS A 121 -8.93 -23.58 -12.30
N TYR A 122 -8.67 -24.33 -11.22
CA TYR A 122 -7.45 -24.20 -10.43
C TYR A 122 -6.18 -24.44 -11.27
N SER A 123 -6.15 -25.53 -12.04
CA SER A 123 -5.01 -25.87 -12.88
C SER A 123 -4.73 -24.80 -13.94
N ALA A 124 -5.76 -24.38 -14.68
CA ALA A 124 -5.64 -23.36 -15.72
C ALA A 124 -5.15 -22.01 -15.15
N LEU A 125 -5.74 -21.57 -14.04
CA LEU A 125 -5.36 -20.31 -13.41
C LEU A 125 -3.95 -20.36 -12.80
N SER A 126 -3.52 -21.52 -12.28
CA SER A 126 -2.16 -21.68 -11.76
C SER A 126 -1.09 -21.49 -12.85
N VAL A 127 -1.37 -21.89 -14.09
CA VAL A 127 -0.48 -21.68 -15.24
C VAL A 127 -0.38 -20.19 -15.58
N GLU A 128 -1.52 -19.50 -15.65
CA GLU A 128 -1.55 -18.05 -15.91
C GLU A 128 -0.87 -17.24 -14.79
N LEU A 129 -1.05 -17.64 -13.53
CA LEU A 129 -0.37 -17.02 -12.39
C LEU A 129 1.16 -17.13 -12.50
N ASN A 130 1.67 -18.26 -12.99
CA ASN A 130 3.12 -18.42 -13.17
C ASN A 130 3.67 -17.47 -14.24
N LYS A 131 2.92 -17.19 -15.31
CA LYS A 131 3.29 -16.16 -16.29
C LYS A 131 3.39 -14.77 -15.63
N CYS A 132 2.43 -14.41 -14.77
CA CYS A 132 2.52 -13.16 -14.00
C CYS A 132 3.75 -13.10 -13.07
N ARG A 133 4.15 -14.23 -12.47
CA ARG A 133 5.35 -14.30 -11.60
C ARG A 133 6.66 -14.15 -12.38
N GLU A 134 6.72 -14.67 -13.61
CA GLU A 134 7.90 -14.51 -14.47
C GLU A 134 8.11 -13.04 -14.85
N LEU A 135 7.04 -12.29 -15.13
CA LEU A 135 7.12 -10.84 -15.37
C LEU A 135 7.68 -10.08 -14.17
N MET A 136 7.30 -10.46 -12.94
CA MET A 136 7.89 -9.91 -11.71
C MET A 136 9.38 -10.21 -11.54
N SER A 137 9.86 -11.32 -12.10
CA SER A 137 11.24 -11.77 -11.95
C SER A 137 12.18 -11.15 -13.00
N ARG A 138 11.62 -10.69 -14.13
CA ARG A 138 12.38 -10.05 -15.23
C ARG A 138 12.50 -8.53 -15.09
N GLY A 139 11.70 -7.90 -14.25
CA GLY A 139 11.70 -6.45 -14.02
C GLY A 139 12.52 -5.99 -12.81
N GLY A 140 13.56 -6.75 -12.43
CA GLY A 140 14.47 -6.46 -11.30
C GLY A 140 15.70 -5.69 -11.73
#